data_AF-C5P768-F1
#
_entry.id   AF-C5P768-F1
#
_cell.length_a   1.000
_cell.length_b   1.000
_cell.length_c   1.000
_cell.angle_alpha   90.00
_cell.angle_beta   90.00
_cell.angle_gamma   90.00
#
_symmetry.space_group_name_H-M   'P 1'
#
loop_
_entity.id
_entity.type
_entity.pdbx_description
1 polymer ?
#
loop_
_entity_poly.entity_id
_entity_poly.type
_entity_poly.pdbx_seq_one_letter_code
_entity_poly.pdbx_strand_id
1 'polypeptide(L)'
;MWRSPEAHARGPISKASDIFSFGVVCIYAMLKEAIFSMDESQLPEGVEPLSVILERQLSYFANAESLNGFLAYLGDENPWCNAFKTLWEGFNERNPRKPFSMCQDIDKDFRDLVCALMHFDPPKRITAETALKHPWFTR
;
A
#
# COMPACT_ATOMS: atom_id res chain seq x y z
N MET A 1 8.72 7.08 -3.21
CA MET A 1 7.75 6.64 -4.23
C MET A 1 7.55 5.13 -4.21
N TRP A 2 8.61 4.32 -4.28
CA TRP A 2 8.51 2.84 -4.35
C TRP A 2 8.56 2.11 -2.99
N ARG A 3 8.50 2.83 -1.87
CA ARG A 3 8.82 2.29 -0.54
C ARG A 3 7.56 1.68 0.11
N SER A 4 7.72 0.56 0.81
CA SER A 4 6.64 -0.09 1.55
C SER A 4 6.25 0.69 2.81
N PRO A 5 5.03 0.46 3.37
CA PRO A 5 4.58 1.13 4.58
C PRO A 5 5.53 0.94 5.76
N GLU A 6 6.02 -0.30 5.97
CA GLU A 6 6.95 -0.60 7.06
C GLU A 6 8.30 0.09 6.90
N ALA A 7 8.79 0.25 5.67
CA ALA A 7 10.04 0.97 5.42
C ALA A 7 9.88 2.49 5.63
N HIS A 8 8.69 3.06 5.38
CA HIS A 8 8.39 4.43 5.79
C HIS A 8 8.35 4.58 7.31
N ALA A 9 7.76 3.59 7.99
CA ALA A 9 7.58 3.54 9.44
C ALA A 9 8.86 3.18 10.24
N ARG A 10 10.02 3.04 9.57
CA ARG A 10 11.26 2.52 10.18
C ARG A 10 11.03 1.17 10.90
N GLY A 11 10.08 0.39 10.42
CA GLY A 11 9.78 -0.95 10.93
C GLY A 11 10.70 -2.01 10.34
N PRO A 12 10.44 -3.30 10.63
CA PRO A 12 11.26 -4.39 10.13
C PRO A 12 11.16 -4.52 8.60
N ILE A 13 12.29 -4.34 7.91
CA ILE A 13 12.37 -4.50 6.45
C ILE A 13 12.73 -5.96 6.13
N SER A 14 12.02 -6.55 5.16
CA SER A 14 12.26 -7.92 4.72
C SER A 14 11.98 -8.09 3.22
N LYS A 15 12.07 -9.32 2.72
CA LYS A 15 11.65 -9.65 1.35
C LYS A 15 10.22 -9.18 1.05
N ALA A 16 9.33 -9.18 2.03
CA ALA A 16 7.96 -8.68 1.85
C ALA A 16 7.96 -7.20 1.45
N SER A 17 8.90 -6.39 1.94
CA SER A 17 9.05 -4.98 1.55
C SER A 17 9.40 -4.85 0.07
N ASP A 18 10.29 -5.71 -0.45
CA ASP A 18 10.62 -5.77 -1.87
C ASP A 18 9.43 -6.17 -2.72
N ILE A 19 8.60 -7.12 -2.24
CA ILE A 19 7.36 -7.52 -2.93
C ILE A 19 6.39 -6.34 -3.09
N PHE A 20 6.24 -5.52 -2.04
CA PHE A 20 5.40 -4.32 -2.13
C PHE A 20 5.95 -3.34 -3.15
N SER A 21 7.26 -3.06 -3.10
CA SER A 21 7.95 -2.22 -4.08
C SER A 21 7.77 -2.73 -5.51
N PHE A 22 7.86 -4.04 -5.71
CA PHE A 22 7.59 -4.68 -6.99
C PHE A 22 6.15 -4.45 -7.46
N GLY A 23 5.16 -4.56 -6.55
CA GLY A 23 3.76 -4.20 -6.85
C GLY A 23 3.63 -2.76 -7.38
N VAL A 24 4.29 -1.79 -6.75
CA VAL A 24 4.30 -0.40 -7.26
C VAL A 24 4.90 -0.31 -8.66
N VAL A 25 5.99 -1.03 -8.93
CA VAL A 25 6.62 -1.08 -10.26
C VAL A 25 5.68 -1.71 -11.30
N CYS A 26 4.99 -2.80 -10.95
CA CYS A 26 4.00 -3.43 -11.83
C CYS A 26 2.88 -2.45 -12.21
N ILE A 27 2.34 -1.72 -11.25
CA ILE A 27 1.32 -0.68 -11.51
C ILE A 27 1.86 0.37 -12.49
N TYR A 28 3.06 0.90 -12.23
CA TYR A 28 3.66 1.90 -13.12
C TYR A 28 3.91 1.35 -14.54
N ALA A 29 4.41 0.12 -14.65
CA ALA A 29 4.71 -0.50 -15.94
C ALA A 29 3.45 -0.68 -16.79
N MET A 30 2.35 -1.13 -16.17
CA MET A 30 1.11 -1.47 -16.84
C MET A 30 0.18 -0.27 -17.06
N LEU A 31 0.05 0.60 -16.07
CA LEU A 31 -0.90 1.73 -16.10
C LEU A 31 -0.23 3.04 -16.50
N LYS A 32 1.10 3.11 -16.51
CA LYS A 32 1.88 4.36 -16.68
C LYS A 32 1.59 5.41 -15.61
N GLU A 33 1.03 4.99 -14.48
CA GLU A 33 0.69 5.84 -13.36
C GLU A 33 1.64 5.60 -12.19
N ALA A 34 2.20 6.69 -11.67
CA ALA A 34 2.89 6.66 -10.41
C ALA A 34 1.86 6.84 -9.28
N ILE A 35 1.24 5.73 -8.86
CA ILE A 35 0.04 5.69 -8.01
C ILE A 35 0.13 6.49 -6.69
N PHE A 36 1.34 6.64 -6.14
CA PHE A 36 1.58 7.43 -4.92
C PHE A 36 2.16 8.82 -5.18
N SER A 37 2.40 9.20 -6.44
CA SER A 37 2.94 10.50 -6.79
C SER A 37 1.92 11.59 -6.64
N MET A 38 2.39 12.72 -6.17
CA MET A 38 1.61 13.94 -5.97
C MET A 38 2.47 15.12 -6.39
N ASP A 39 1.82 16.17 -6.85
CA ASP A 39 2.47 17.45 -7.08
C ASP A 39 2.55 18.19 -5.74
N GLU A 40 3.76 18.28 -5.18
CA GLU A 40 3.99 18.96 -3.89
C GLU A 40 3.62 20.44 -3.94
N SER A 41 3.65 21.07 -5.12
CA SER A 41 3.25 22.47 -5.29
C SER A 41 1.75 22.71 -5.08
N GLN A 42 0.95 21.64 -5.14
CA GLN A 42 -0.51 21.69 -4.96
C GLN A 42 -0.93 21.31 -3.54
N LEU A 43 0.02 21.06 -2.64
CA LEU A 43 -0.32 20.74 -1.25
C LEU A 43 -0.78 21.98 -0.49
N PRO A 44 -1.84 21.84 0.34
CA PRO A 44 -2.17 22.87 1.31
C PRO A 44 -1.00 23.14 2.25
N GLU A 45 -0.86 24.39 2.67
CA GLU A 45 0.20 24.80 3.59
C GLU A 45 0.14 23.98 4.90
N GLY A 46 1.29 23.48 5.33
CA GLY A 46 1.43 22.65 6.53
C GLY A 46 1.13 21.16 6.34
N VAL A 47 0.70 20.72 5.15
CA VAL A 47 0.54 19.28 4.85
C VAL A 47 1.89 18.67 4.50
N GLU A 48 2.25 17.61 5.23
CA GLU A 48 3.50 16.90 5.04
C GLU A 48 3.35 15.86 3.89
N PRO A 49 4.25 15.86 2.88
CA PRO A 49 4.13 14.97 1.72
C PRO A 49 4.02 13.47 2.03
N LEU A 50 4.76 12.97 3.02
CA LEU A 50 4.69 11.56 3.41
C LEU A 50 3.32 11.19 3.98
N SER A 51 2.62 12.08 4.69
CA SER A 51 1.27 11.80 5.19
C SER A 51 0.29 11.44 4.06
N VAL A 52 0.38 12.13 2.92
CA VAL A 52 -0.44 11.87 1.73
C VAL A 52 -0.06 10.54 1.07
N ILE A 53 1.23 10.22 1.00
CA ILE A 53 1.71 8.93 0.48
C ILE A 53 1.18 7.77 1.34
N LEU A 54 1.28 7.89 2.68
CA LEU A 54 0.80 6.88 3.62
C LEU A 54 -0.72 6.73 3.59
N GLU A 55 -1.45 7.86 3.50
CA GLU A 55 -2.90 7.84 3.35
C GLU A 55 -3.31 7.10 2.07
N ARG A 56 -2.63 7.33 0.95
CA ARG A 56 -2.88 6.58 -0.31
C ARG A 56 -2.57 5.10 -0.17
N GLN A 57 -1.45 4.73 0.46
CA GLN A 57 -1.12 3.33 0.73
C GLN A 57 -2.22 2.63 1.55
N LEU A 58 -2.71 3.29 2.60
CA LEU A 58 -3.83 2.79 3.43
C LEU A 58 -5.14 2.72 2.64
N SER A 59 -5.47 3.78 1.91
CA SER A 59 -6.73 3.90 1.16
C SER A 59 -6.87 2.80 0.11
N TYR A 60 -5.77 2.49 -0.58
CA TYR A 60 -5.76 1.56 -1.70
C TYR A 60 -5.61 0.10 -1.27
N PHE A 61 -4.78 -0.18 -0.25
CA PHE A 61 -4.32 -1.55 0.00
C PHE A 61 -4.60 -2.09 1.41
N ALA A 62 -5.03 -1.25 2.35
CA ALA A 62 -5.38 -1.72 3.69
C ALA A 62 -6.87 -2.09 3.82
N ASN A 63 -7.19 -2.87 4.83
CA ASN A 63 -8.49 -2.98 5.46
C ASN A 63 -8.29 -3.02 6.99
N ALA A 64 -9.36 -3.09 7.78
CA ALA A 64 -9.24 -3.07 9.24
C ALA A 64 -8.37 -4.23 9.78
N GLU A 65 -8.51 -5.43 9.21
CA GLU A 65 -7.73 -6.61 9.58
C GLU A 65 -6.26 -6.45 9.23
N SER A 66 -5.95 -6.03 7.99
CA SER A 66 -4.58 -5.88 7.53
C SER A 66 -3.85 -4.73 8.21
N LEU A 67 -4.57 -3.66 8.60
CA LEU A 67 -4.01 -2.58 9.41
C LEU A 67 -3.62 -3.10 10.79
N ASN A 68 -4.49 -3.86 11.46
CA ASN A 68 -4.16 -4.45 12.75
C ASN A 68 -2.94 -5.38 12.68
N GLY A 69 -2.87 -6.22 11.64
CA GLY A 69 -1.69 -7.07 11.38
C GLY A 69 -0.42 -6.26 11.15
N PHE A 70 -0.51 -5.18 10.37
CA PHE A 70 0.60 -4.26 10.15
C PHE A 70 1.08 -3.56 11.43
N LEU A 71 0.16 -3.08 12.27
CA LEU A 71 0.49 -2.44 13.54
C LEU A 71 1.19 -3.41 14.50
N ALA A 72 0.69 -4.65 14.58
CA ALA A 72 1.35 -5.70 15.36
C ALA A 72 2.75 -6.04 14.81
N TYR A 73 2.92 -6.02 13.48
CA TYR A 73 4.22 -6.22 12.82
C TYR A 73 5.21 -5.09 13.10
N LEU A 74 4.75 -3.84 13.22
CA LEU A 74 5.61 -2.71 13.60
C LEU A 74 6.06 -2.76 15.07
N GLY A 75 5.23 -3.33 15.95
CA GLY A 75 5.42 -3.34 17.40
C GLY A 75 4.84 -2.10 18.08
N ASP A 76 4.26 -2.29 19.27
CA ASP A 76 3.49 -1.26 19.99
C ASP A 76 4.32 -0.01 20.37
N GLU A 77 5.63 -0.17 20.55
CA GLU A 77 6.54 0.94 20.88
C GLU A 77 6.92 1.81 19.67
N ASN A 78 6.56 1.39 18.45
CA ASN A 78 6.90 2.15 17.25
C ASN A 78 6.05 3.44 17.19
N PRO A 79 6.67 4.65 17.15
CA PRO A 79 5.94 5.91 17.15
C PRO A 79 5.03 6.10 15.94
N TRP A 80 5.28 5.39 14.83
CA TRP A 80 4.45 5.45 13.62
C TRP A 80 3.09 4.78 13.80
N CYS A 81 2.91 3.89 14.78
CA CYS A 81 1.63 3.23 15.02
C CYS A 81 0.49 4.24 15.23
N ASN A 82 0.75 5.35 15.95
CA ASN A 82 -0.24 6.40 16.14
C ASN A 82 -0.53 7.16 14.83
N ALA A 83 0.49 7.45 14.03
CA ALA A 83 0.31 8.12 12.75
C ALA A 83 -0.60 7.30 11.80
N PHE A 84 -0.39 5.98 11.69
CA PHE A 84 -1.25 5.13 10.87
C PHE A 84 -2.69 5.03 11.39
N LYS A 85 -2.88 4.99 12.73
CA LYS A 85 -4.22 5.03 13.33
C LYS A 85 -4.94 6.34 13.04
N THR A 86 -4.26 7.48 13.20
CA THR A 86 -4.82 8.80 12.90
C THR A 86 -5.20 8.92 11.42
N LEU A 87 -4.33 8.48 10.50
CA LEU A 87 -4.66 8.46 9.08
C LEU A 87 -5.86 7.57 8.77
N TRP A 88 -5.94 6.40 9.42
CA TRP A 88 -7.06 5.47 9.25
C TRP A 88 -8.40 6.05 9.74
N GLU A 89 -8.39 6.73 10.88
CA GLU A 89 -9.57 7.43 11.43
C GLU A 89 -10.00 8.63 10.58
N GLY A 90 -9.10 9.17 9.75
CA GLY A 90 -9.41 10.24 8.81
C GLY A 90 -10.37 9.85 7.68
N PHE A 91 -10.54 8.56 7.40
CA PHE A 91 -11.46 8.09 6.36
C PHE A 91 -12.92 8.12 6.83
N ASN A 92 -13.80 8.68 6.02
CA ASN A 92 -15.23 8.84 6.33
C ASN A 92 -16.05 9.06 5.04
N GLU A 93 -17.34 9.39 5.14
CA GLU A 93 -18.20 9.62 3.98
C GLU A 93 -17.71 10.75 3.04
N ARG A 94 -17.02 11.76 3.58
CA ARG A 94 -16.47 12.89 2.81
C ARG A 94 -15.07 12.60 2.27
N ASN A 95 -14.33 11.69 2.92
CA ASN A 95 -13.04 11.18 2.46
C ASN A 95 -13.06 9.64 2.44
N PRO A 96 -13.79 9.01 1.49
CA PRO A 96 -13.89 7.57 1.47
C PRO A 96 -12.58 6.95 1.00
N ARG A 97 -12.26 5.77 1.55
CA ARG A 97 -11.17 4.94 1.00
C ARG A 97 -11.47 4.56 -0.44
N LYS A 98 -10.42 4.31 -1.22
CA LYS A 98 -10.49 3.92 -2.62
C LYS A 98 -9.78 2.59 -2.83
N PRO A 99 -10.32 1.45 -2.33
CA PRO A 99 -9.62 0.17 -2.40
C PRO A 99 -9.27 -0.20 -3.84
N PHE A 100 -8.01 -0.58 -4.08
CA PHE A 100 -7.53 -0.97 -5.41
C PHE A 100 -8.30 -2.17 -5.97
N SER A 101 -8.78 -3.05 -5.10
CA SER A 101 -9.63 -4.19 -5.44
C SER A 101 -10.97 -3.81 -6.10
N MET A 102 -11.41 -2.56 -5.96
CA MET A 102 -12.64 -2.04 -6.58
C MET A 102 -12.38 -1.36 -7.93
N CYS A 103 -11.13 -1.24 -8.39
CA CYS A 103 -10.83 -0.67 -9.71
C CYS A 103 -11.31 -1.62 -10.82
N GLN A 104 -12.34 -1.21 -11.58
CA GLN A 104 -12.96 -2.07 -12.60
C GLN A 104 -12.29 -1.99 -13.97
N ASP A 105 -11.54 -0.92 -14.24
CA ASP A 105 -10.95 -0.62 -15.56
C ASP A 105 -9.62 -1.34 -15.82
N ILE A 106 -9.25 -2.27 -14.96
CA ILE A 106 -8.00 -3.04 -15.04
C ILE A 106 -8.28 -4.53 -15.13
N ASP A 107 -7.37 -5.28 -15.79
CA ASP A 107 -7.50 -6.73 -15.91
C ASP A 107 -7.67 -7.37 -14.54
N LYS A 108 -8.64 -8.30 -14.46
CA LYS A 108 -9.01 -8.96 -13.21
C LYS A 108 -7.83 -9.67 -12.53
N ASP A 109 -7.02 -10.41 -13.26
CA ASP A 109 -5.90 -11.15 -12.68
C ASP A 109 -4.74 -10.21 -12.35
N PHE A 110 -4.57 -9.12 -13.11
CA PHE A 110 -3.61 -8.09 -12.73
C PHE A 110 -4.00 -7.43 -11.40
N ARG A 111 -5.28 -7.09 -11.26
CA ARG A 111 -5.82 -6.52 -10.02
C ARG A 111 -5.63 -7.45 -8.84
N ASP A 112 -5.96 -8.73 -9.02
CA ASP A 112 -5.81 -9.76 -7.99
C ASP A 112 -4.34 -9.91 -7.56
N LEU A 113 -3.43 -10.02 -8.53
CA LEU A 113 -1.99 -10.07 -8.29
C LEU A 113 -1.50 -8.85 -7.50
N VAL A 114 -1.87 -7.64 -7.92
CA VAL A 114 -1.45 -6.39 -7.27
C VAL A 114 -1.96 -6.33 -5.83
N CYS A 115 -3.22 -6.72 -5.58
CA CYS A 115 -3.75 -6.80 -4.22
C CYS A 115 -2.96 -7.79 -3.35
N ALA A 116 -2.51 -8.91 -3.91
CA ALA A 116 -1.68 -9.89 -3.19
C ALA A 116 -0.24 -9.39 -2.94
N LEU A 117 0.38 -8.74 -3.94
CA LEU A 117 1.71 -8.13 -3.85
C LEU A 117 1.74 -6.97 -2.86
N MET A 118 0.65 -6.22 -2.75
CA MET A 118 0.60 -5.00 -1.96
C MET A 118 -0.23 -5.15 -0.68
N HIS A 119 -0.51 -6.38 -0.25
CA HIS A 119 -1.20 -6.65 1.01
C HIS A 119 -0.54 -5.87 2.16
N PHE A 120 -1.35 -5.14 2.93
CA PHE A 120 -0.82 -4.15 3.87
C PHE A 120 -0.13 -4.80 5.08
N ASP A 121 -0.61 -5.97 5.51
CA ASP A 121 0.03 -6.82 6.52
C ASP A 121 1.21 -7.59 5.89
N PRO A 122 2.49 -7.27 6.23
CA PRO A 122 3.65 -7.82 5.53
C PRO A 122 3.78 -9.35 5.61
N PRO A 123 3.54 -10.02 6.75
CA PRO A 123 3.45 -11.48 6.83
C PRO A 123 2.42 -12.15 5.91
N LYS A 124 1.34 -11.46 5.53
CA LYS A 124 0.29 -11.99 4.63
C LYS A 124 0.52 -11.65 3.16
N ARG A 125 1.57 -10.89 2.84
CA ARG A 125 1.93 -10.53 1.47
C ARG A 125 2.45 -11.76 0.72
N ILE A 126 2.03 -11.91 -0.53
CA ILE A 126 2.46 -13.05 -1.37
C ILE A 126 3.98 -13.06 -1.53
N THR A 127 4.59 -14.24 -1.69
CA THR A 127 6.03 -14.33 -1.98
C THR A 127 6.29 -14.19 -3.48
N ALA A 128 7.54 -13.91 -3.87
CA ALA A 128 7.93 -13.90 -5.29
C ALA A 128 7.66 -15.26 -5.97
N GLU A 129 7.96 -16.37 -5.29
CA GLU A 129 7.73 -17.72 -5.83
C GLU A 129 6.24 -17.97 -6.10
N THR A 130 5.36 -17.59 -5.17
CA THR A 130 3.92 -17.75 -5.34
C THR A 130 3.39 -16.78 -6.40
N ALA A 131 3.90 -15.55 -6.45
CA ALA A 131 3.53 -14.57 -7.46
C ALA A 131 3.84 -15.07 -8.88
N LEU A 132 4.98 -15.71 -9.12
CA LEU A 132 5.34 -16.26 -10.43
C LEU A 132 4.40 -17.38 -10.92
N LYS A 133 3.65 -18.00 -10.00
CA LYS A 133 2.63 -19.02 -10.31
C LYS A 133 1.23 -18.42 -10.50
N HIS A 134 1.08 -17.11 -10.34
CA HIS A 134 -0.19 -16.41 -10.46
C HIS A 134 -0.68 -16.43 -11.92
N PRO A 135 -1.99 -16.61 -12.18
CA PRO A 135 -2.55 -16.63 -13.53
C PRO A 135 -2.06 -15.49 -14.44
N TRP A 136 -1.96 -14.27 -13.90
CA TRP A 136 -1.43 -13.12 -14.63
C TRP A 136 -0.06 -13.35 -15.31
N PHE A 137 0.86 -14.09 -14.67
CA PHE A 137 2.19 -14.39 -15.22
C PHE A 137 2.25 -15.68 -16.04
N THR A 138 1.27 -16.57 -15.88
CA THR A 138 1.24 -17.89 -16.53
C THR A 138 0.23 -17.99 -17.67
N ARG A 139 -0.33 -16.86 -18.08
CA ARG A 139 -1.21 -16.73 -19.25
C ARG A 139 -0.43 -16.87 -20.55
#